data_AF-A0A562D7D2-F1
#
_entry.id   AF-A0A562D7D2-F1
#
_cell.length_a   1.000
_cell.length_b   1.000
_cell.length_c   1.000
_cell.angle_alpha   90.00
_cell.angle_beta   90.00
_cell.angle_gamma   90.00
#
_symmetry.space_group_name_H-M   'P 1'
#
loop_
_entity.id
_entity.type
_entity.pdbx_description
1 polymer ?
#
loop_
_entity_poly.entity_id
_entity_poly.type
_entity_poly.pdbx_seq_one_letter_code
_entity_poly.pdbx_strand_id
1 'polypeptide(L)'
;MSRIRTWTVLSLLILPLAACRDDSAPAPAAPAEDVVAPDAAGAAPAAPVRLEDVIERDPRYMVGISYPPGMEAYPGLAAALQAYAQQAREELMQAVEALDAPPAAPYDLSLGFRLLMQSPQLVAVAADGSWWRASCGCPGAARC
;
A
#
# COMPACT_ATOMS: atom_id res chain seq x y z
N MET A 1 -61.27 19.62 18.11
CA MET A 1 -61.64 18.28 18.62
C MET A 1 -61.30 17.24 17.56
N SER A 2 -60.62 16.16 17.98
CA SER A 2 -60.28 14.96 17.21
C SER A 2 -59.38 15.10 15.97
N ARG A 3 -58.10 15.44 16.18
CA ARG A 3 -56.98 14.97 15.32
C ARG A 3 -55.97 14.12 16.13
N ILE A 4 -56.49 13.35 17.09
CA ILE A 4 -55.71 12.47 18.00
C ILE A 4 -55.73 11.00 17.52
N ARG A 5 -56.25 10.74 16.31
CA ARG A 5 -56.49 9.38 15.80
C ARG A 5 -55.99 9.16 14.37
N THR A 6 -54.78 9.66 14.07
CA THR A 6 -54.02 9.28 12.87
C THR A 6 -52.55 8.96 13.20
N TRP A 7 -52.20 8.94 14.50
CA TRP A 7 -50.83 8.88 15.00
C TRP A 7 -50.26 7.45 15.20
N THR A 8 -50.90 6.40 14.69
CA THR A 8 -50.45 5.02 15.01
C THR A 8 -50.30 4.07 13.81
N VAL A 9 -50.44 4.52 12.56
CA VAL A 9 -50.41 3.57 11.41
C VAL A 9 -49.45 3.92 10.27
N LEU A 10 -48.89 5.14 10.20
CA LEU A 10 -47.93 5.51 9.14
C LEU A 10 -46.52 5.81 9.68
N SER A 11 -46.10 5.03 10.69
CA SER A 11 -44.70 4.97 11.15
C SER A 11 -44.00 3.68 10.70
N LEU A 12 -44.60 2.92 9.77
CA LEU A 12 -44.12 1.58 9.40
C LEU A 12 -43.68 1.50 7.93
N LEU A 13 -42.80 2.39 7.49
CA LEU A 13 -41.96 2.13 6.32
C LEU A 13 -40.70 3.02 6.31
N ILE A 14 -39.91 2.94 7.39
CA ILE A 14 -38.55 3.48 7.43
C ILE A 14 -37.60 2.33 7.71
N LEU A 15 -36.75 2.04 6.71
CA LEU A 15 -35.41 1.43 6.73
C LEU A 15 -35.12 0.26 7.70
N PRO A 16 -34.44 -0.78 7.16
CA PRO A 16 -33.25 -1.27 7.82
C PRO A 16 -32.01 -1.09 6.94
N LEU A 17 -31.25 -0.03 7.22
CA LEU A 17 -29.80 0.06 6.96
C LEU A 17 -29.05 -0.53 8.17
N ALA A 18 -29.38 -1.78 8.52
CA ALA A 18 -28.92 -2.43 9.75
C ALA A 18 -28.21 -3.77 9.49
N ALA A 19 -27.43 -3.86 8.40
CA ALA A 19 -26.61 -5.04 8.09
C ALA A 19 -25.10 -4.75 7.96
N CYS A 20 -24.63 -3.53 8.24
CA CYS A 20 -23.20 -3.19 8.30
C CYS A 20 -22.86 -2.40 9.59
N ARG A 21 -23.36 -2.85 10.73
CA ARG A 21 -22.85 -2.39 12.03
C ARG A 21 -22.54 -3.63 12.87
N ASP A 22 -21.31 -4.08 12.69
CA ASP A 22 -20.69 -5.06 13.58
C ASP A 22 -20.53 -4.43 14.98
N ASP A 23 -20.50 -5.31 15.96
CA ASP A 23 -20.94 -5.17 17.35
C ASP A 23 -20.08 -4.20 18.19
N SER A 24 -20.73 -3.30 18.94
CA SER A 24 -20.08 -2.57 20.05
C SER A 24 -21.12 -2.14 21.08
N ALA A 25 -21.35 -3.01 22.05
CA ALA A 25 -21.98 -2.66 23.31
C ALA A 25 -21.07 -1.70 24.13
N PRO A 26 -21.62 -0.78 24.94
CA PRO A 26 -20.82 0.14 25.73
C PRO A 26 -20.30 -0.55 27.01
N ALA A 27 -18.99 -0.79 27.07
CA ALA A 27 -18.27 -1.19 28.27
C ALA A 27 -17.61 0.05 28.93
N PRO A 28 -17.43 0.06 30.27
CA PRO A 28 -17.15 1.26 31.04
C PRO A 28 -15.73 1.79 30.83
N ALA A 29 -15.56 3.11 31.04
CA ALA A 29 -14.32 3.83 30.86
C ALA A 29 -13.12 3.17 31.59
N ALA A 30 -12.12 2.79 30.79
CA ALA A 30 -10.79 2.37 31.18
C ALA A 30 -9.77 3.29 30.46
N PRO A 31 -8.56 3.47 31.01
CA PRO A 31 -7.75 4.68 30.86
C PRO A 31 -7.21 4.86 29.44
N ALA A 32 -6.93 6.12 29.10
CA ALA A 32 -6.34 6.53 27.83
C ALA A 32 -5.19 5.60 27.44
N GLU A 33 -5.38 4.83 26.38
CA GLU A 33 -4.30 4.14 25.70
C GLU A 33 -3.44 5.24 25.08
N ASP A 34 -2.28 5.47 25.69
CA ASP A 34 -1.19 6.21 25.07
C ASP A 34 -0.98 5.62 23.67
N VAL A 35 -1.29 6.42 22.66
CA VAL A 35 -0.87 6.14 21.29
C VAL A 35 0.66 6.14 21.34
N VAL A 36 1.23 4.96 21.45
CA VAL A 36 2.66 4.75 21.24
C VAL A 36 2.91 5.15 19.80
N ALA A 37 3.35 6.40 19.63
CA ALA A 37 4.05 6.82 18.43
C ALA A 37 5.12 5.76 18.15
N PRO A 38 5.31 5.30 16.91
CA PRO A 38 6.35 4.34 16.61
C PRO A 38 7.65 4.85 17.21
N ASP A 39 8.14 4.09 18.19
CA ASP A 39 9.40 4.37 18.86
C ASP A 39 10.42 4.47 17.74
N ALA A 40 10.98 5.66 17.55
CA ALA A 40 12.17 5.86 16.74
C ALA A 40 13.33 5.24 17.53
N ALA A 41 13.26 3.93 17.76
CA ALA A 41 14.31 3.13 18.35
C ALA A 41 15.53 3.39 17.49
N GLY A 42 16.53 4.03 18.11
CA GLY A 42 17.74 4.47 17.45
C GLY A 42 18.26 3.36 16.56
N ALA A 43 18.12 3.54 15.25
CA ALA A 43 18.60 2.60 14.26
C ALA A 43 20.10 2.43 14.51
N ALA A 44 20.51 1.20 14.84
CA ALA A 44 21.92 0.82 14.85
C ALA A 44 22.55 1.29 13.53
N PRO A 45 23.80 1.78 13.54
CA PRO A 45 24.41 2.36 12.35
C PRO A 45 24.37 1.34 11.22
N ALA A 46 23.44 1.55 10.28
CA ALA A 46 23.31 0.72 9.10
C ALA A 46 24.62 0.86 8.32
N ALA A 47 25.18 -0.28 7.89
CA ALA A 47 26.26 -0.28 6.92
C ALA A 47 25.85 0.62 5.74
N PRO A 48 26.79 1.33 5.09
CA PRO A 48 26.45 2.29 4.04
C PRO A 48 25.67 1.59 2.92
N VAL A 49 24.36 1.83 2.89
CA VAL A 49 23.46 1.32 1.87
C VAL A 49 23.64 2.20 0.64
N ARG A 50 24.10 1.59 -0.45
CA ARG A 50 24.12 2.26 -1.76
C ARG A 50 22.76 2.11 -2.41
N LEU A 51 22.24 3.21 -2.93
CA LEU A 51 21.02 3.25 -3.72
C LEU A 51 21.44 3.31 -5.18
N GLU A 52 21.34 2.18 -5.85
CA GLU A 52 21.73 2.04 -7.25
C GLU A 52 20.49 1.84 -8.10
N ASP A 53 20.37 2.62 -9.17
CA ASP A 53 19.29 2.43 -10.14
C ASP A 53 19.45 1.05 -10.80
N VAL A 54 18.36 0.30 -10.85
CA VAL A 54 18.34 -1.06 -11.37
C VAL A 54 17.57 -1.08 -12.68
N ILE A 55 18.20 -1.58 -13.74
CA ILE A 55 17.53 -1.89 -15.01
C ILE A 55 17.90 -3.33 -15.36
N GLU A 56 16.95 -4.23 -15.17
CA GLU A 56 17.11 -5.66 -15.44
C GLU A 56 16.13 -6.08 -16.53
N ARG A 57 16.61 -6.89 -17.48
CA ARG A 57 15.81 -7.40 -18.60
C ARG A 57 16.00 -8.90 -18.72
N ASP A 58 14.91 -9.63 -18.58
CA ASP A 58 14.80 -11.07 -18.80
C ASP A 58 13.64 -11.34 -19.77
N PRO A 59 13.65 -12.45 -20.53
CA PRO A 59 12.50 -12.81 -21.36
C PRO A 59 11.18 -12.99 -20.59
N ARG A 60 11.25 -13.33 -19.29
CA ARG A 60 10.07 -13.53 -18.44
C ARG A 60 9.66 -12.28 -17.67
N TYR A 61 10.59 -11.35 -17.42
CA TYR A 61 10.31 -10.14 -16.65
C TYR A 61 11.26 -8.97 -16.96
N MET A 62 10.84 -7.75 -16.64
CA MET A 62 11.64 -6.53 -16.67
C MET A 62 11.55 -5.83 -15.31
N VAL A 63 12.67 -5.27 -14.85
CA VAL A 63 12.75 -4.48 -13.61
C VAL A 63 13.37 -3.13 -13.92
N GLY A 64 12.68 -2.07 -13.53
CA GLY A 64 13.17 -0.70 -13.49
C GLY A 64 12.97 -0.12 -12.10
N ILE A 65 14.06 0.18 -11.39
CA ILE A 65 14.04 0.86 -10.09
C ILE A 65 14.88 2.12 -10.17
N SER A 66 14.33 3.25 -9.75
CA SER A 66 15.02 4.54 -9.77
C SER A 66 14.91 5.25 -8.43
N TYR A 67 16.03 5.78 -7.94
CA TYR A 67 16.11 6.49 -6.67
C TYR A 67 16.38 7.99 -6.88
N PRO A 68 15.83 8.88 -6.02
CA PRO A 68 16.16 10.28 -6.10
C PRO A 68 17.60 10.52 -5.64
N PRO A 69 18.32 11.47 -6.25
CA PRO A 69 19.71 11.74 -5.91
C PRO A 69 19.83 12.28 -4.48
N GLY A 70 20.95 11.98 -3.81
CA GLY A 70 21.28 12.54 -2.50
C GLY A 70 20.61 11.85 -1.30
N MET A 71 19.85 10.77 -1.51
CA MET A 71 19.27 10.00 -0.41
C MET A 71 20.31 9.22 0.41
N GLU A 72 21.50 8.98 -0.17
CA GLU A 72 22.64 8.35 0.49
C GLU A 72 23.13 9.16 1.72
N ALA A 73 22.81 10.45 1.79
CA ALA A 73 23.11 11.31 2.95
C ALA A 73 22.29 10.91 4.20
N TYR A 74 21.23 10.12 4.05
CA TYR A 74 20.35 9.67 5.12
C TYR A 74 20.37 8.14 5.20
N PRO A 75 21.32 7.52 5.92
CA PRO A 75 21.53 6.07 5.87
C PRO A 75 20.31 5.25 6.32
N GLY A 76 19.54 5.74 7.30
CA GLY A 76 18.30 5.09 7.73
C GLY A 76 17.20 5.13 6.67
N LEU A 77 17.06 6.25 5.96
CA LEU A 77 16.12 6.37 4.83
C LEU A 77 16.58 5.49 3.66
N ALA A 78 17.89 5.52 3.33
CA ALA A 78 18.44 4.69 2.26
C ALA A 78 18.21 3.20 2.53
N ALA A 79 18.41 2.72 3.77
CA ALA A 79 18.09 1.36 4.15
C ALA A 79 16.60 1.03 3.96
N ALA A 80 15.70 1.93 4.36
CA ALA A 80 14.25 1.74 4.18
C ALA A 80 13.84 1.69 2.69
N LEU A 81 14.39 2.58 1.86
CA LEU A 81 14.13 2.60 0.41
C LEU A 81 14.63 1.32 -0.26
N GLN A 82 15.84 0.87 0.09
CA GLN A 82 16.39 -0.38 -0.42
C GLN A 82 15.54 -1.58 0.01
N ALA A 83 15.14 -1.65 1.29
CA ALA A 83 14.31 -2.74 1.80
C ALA A 83 12.98 -2.83 1.05
N TYR A 84 12.31 -1.68 0.83
CA TYR A 84 11.08 -1.62 0.04
C TYR A 84 11.28 -2.11 -1.39
N ALA A 85 12.35 -1.65 -2.06
CA ALA A 85 12.68 -2.07 -3.42
C ALA A 85 12.95 -3.58 -3.52
N GLN A 86 13.64 -4.16 -2.53
CA GLN A 86 13.93 -5.59 -2.51
C GLN A 86 12.67 -6.41 -2.27
N GLN A 87 11.80 -6.00 -1.34
CA GLN A 87 10.51 -6.65 -1.15
C GLN A 87 9.69 -6.69 -2.44
N ALA A 88 9.62 -5.57 -3.17
CA ALA A 88 8.90 -5.52 -4.45
C ALA A 88 9.51 -6.46 -5.51
N ARG A 89 10.84 -6.63 -5.53
CA ARG A 89 11.50 -7.60 -6.41
C ARG A 89 11.23 -9.04 -5.98
N GLU A 90 11.19 -9.33 -4.68
CA GLU A 90 10.86 -10.66 -4.17
C GLU A 90 9.43 -11.05 -4.56
N GLU A 91 8.47 -10.13 -4.43
CA GLU A 91 7.10 -10.30 -4.92
C GLU A 91 7.09 -10.56 -6.44
N LEU A 92 8.02 -9.96 -7.19
CA LEU A 92 8.24 -10.28 -8.62
C LEU A 92 8.70 -11.67 -8.88
N MET A 93 9.76 -12.08 -8.21
CA MET A 93 10.29 -13.41 -8.38
C MET A 93 9.27 -14.47 -7.97
N GLN A 94 8.52 -14.25 -6.88
CA GLN A 94 7.46 -15.16 -6.46
C GLN A 94 6.37 -15.34 -7.54
N ALA A 95 5.92 -14.26 -8.17
CA ALA A 95 4.92 -14.39 -9.24
C ALA A 95 5.52 -15.03 -10.50
N VAL A 96 6.76 -14.71 -10.86
CA VAL A 96 7.47 -15.32 -12.00
C VAL A 96 7.69 -16.83 -11.78
N GLU A 97 8.01 -17.24 -10.55
CA GLU A 97 8.21 -18.65 -10.17
C GLU A 97 6.91 -19.44 -10.17
N ALA A 98 5.77 -18.79 -9.92
CA ALA A 98 4.45 -19.41 -9.99
C ALA A 98 3.97 -19.69 -11.44
N LEU A 99 4.75 -19.34 -12.48
CA LEU A 99 4.38 -19.62 -13.87
C LEU A 99 4.69 -21.06 -14.26
N ASP A 100 3.65 -21.80 -14.66
CA ASP A 100 3.79 -23.15 -15.23
C ASP A 100 4.36 -23.14 -16.66
N ALA A 101 4.20 -22.04 -17.39
CA ALA A 101 4.67 -21.87 -18.77
C ALA A 101 5.15 -20.43 -19.03
N PRO A 102 6.02 -20.20 -20.04
CA PRO A 102 6.48 -18.86 -20.39
C PRO A 102 5.31 -17.92 -20.69
N PRO A 103 5.32 -16.67 -20.17
CA PRO A 103 4.21 -15.75 -20.37
C PRO A 103 4.20 -15.18 -21.78
N ALA A 104 3.01 -14.84 -22.28
CA ALA A 104 2.85 -14.21 -23.60
C ALA A 104 3.47 -12.80 -23.67
N ALA A 105 3.60 -12.13 -22.53
CA ALA A 105 4.31 -10.87 -22.36
C ALA A 105 5.08 -10.91 -21.03
N PRO A 106 6.29 -10.34 -20.95
CA PRO A 106 7.06 -10.32 -19.72
C PRO A 106 6.32 -9.55 -18.62
N TYR A 107 6.48 -9.99 -17.39
CA TYR A 107 6.09 -9.18 -16.24
C TYR A 107 6.96 -7.94 -16.11
N ASP A 108 6.42 -6.88 -15.53
CA ASP A 108 7.14 -5.61 -15.41
C ASP A 108 6.98 -5.06 -14.00
N LEU A 109 8.11 -4.68 -13.41
CA LEU A 109 8.21 -3.93 -12.17
C LEU A 109 8.86 -2.59 -12.50
N SER A 110 8.05 -1.53 -12.49
CA SER A 110 8.55 -0.15 -12.60
C SER A 110 8.28 0.57 -11.28
N LEU A 111 9.35 0.87 -10.55
CA LEU A 111 9.32 1.51 -9.23
C LEU A 111 10.24 2.75 -9.23
N GLY A 112 9.65 3.93 -9.17
CA GLY A 112 10.36 5.19 -9.00
C GLY A 112 10.15 5.75 -7.60
N PHE A 113 11.22 6.21 -6.97
CA PHE A 113 11.12 6.99 -5.75
C PHE A 113 11.18 8.49 -6.07
N ARG A 114 10.31 9.28 -5.47
CA ARG A 114 10.21 10.72 -5.70
C ARG A 114 10.31 11.47 -4.39
N LEU A 115 11.24 12.43 -4.32
CA LEU A 115 11.34 13.34 -3.20
C LEU A 115 10.11 14.26 -3.18
N LEU A 116 9.34 14.24 -2.10
CA LEU A 116 8.20 15.13 -1.90
C LEU A 116 8.59 16.37 -1.11
N MET A 117 9.43 16.19 -0.09
CA MET A 117 9.85 17.26 0.81
C MET A 117 11.22 16.96 1.40
N GLN A 118 12.03 18.01 1.52
CA GLN A 118 13.31 17.96 2.21
C GLN A 118 13.46 19.20 3.08
N SER A 119 13.61 18.97 4.38
CA SER A 119 13.83 20.00 5.40
C SER A 119 14.84 19.46 6.42
N PRO A 120 15.41 20.32 7.29
CA PRO A 120 16.35 19.87 8.32
C PRO A 120 15.73 18.87 9.32
N GLN A 121 14.40 18.89 9.47
CA GLN A 121 13.68 18.07 10.46
C GLN A 121 13.03 16.83 9.82
N LEU A 122 12.75 16.87 8.52
CA LEU A 122 11.96 15.85 7.84
C LEU A 122 12.34 15.73 6.37
N VAL A 123 12.53 14.49 5.93
CA VAL A 123 12.67 14.10 4.52
C VAL A 123 11.55 13.13 4.21
N ALA A 124 10.76 13.43 3.18
CA ALA A 124 9.65 12.61 2.75
C ALA A 124 9.86 12.18 1.29
N VAL A 125 9.83 10.88 1.06
CA VAL A 125 9.99 10.26 -0.26
C VAL A 125 8.77 9.38 -0.52
N ALA A 126 8.14 9.55 -1.67
CA ALA A 126 7.10 8.66 -2.15
C ALA A 126 7.69 7.54 -2.99
N ALA A 127 7.14 6.34 -2.85
CA ALA A 127 7.26 5.27 -3.84
C ALA A 127 6.11 5.41 -4.85
N ASP A 128 6.45 5.52 -6.12
CA ASP A 128 5.54 5.64 -7.25
C ASP A 128 5.87 4.51 -8.22
N GLY A 129 4.93 3.61 -8.48
CA GLY A 129 5.20 2.47 -9.33
C GLY A 129 3.94 1.89 -9.93
N SER A 130 4.06 1.38 -11.15
CA SER A 130 3.03 0.55 -11.76
C SER A 130 3.47 -0.91 -11.64
N TRP A 131 2.69 -1.68 -10.87
CA TRP A 131 2.89 -3.12 -10.66
C TRP A 131 2.04 -3.97 -11.63
N TRP A 132 2.29 -5.27 -11.64
CA TRP A 132 1.94 -6.28 -12.65
C TRP A 132 0.70 -6.03 -13.51
N ARG A 133 0.96 -6.06 -14.82
CA ARG A 133 0.05 -6.67 -15.80
C ARG A 133 0.88 -7.55 -16.74
N ALA A 134 0.83 -8.87 -16.61
CA ALA A 134 0.43 -9.58 -17.83
C ALA A 134 -0.96 -9.01 -18.09
N SER A 135 -1.18 -8.47 -19.29
CA SER A 135 -2.47 -7.91 -19.68
C SER A 135 -3.58 -8.76 -19.05
N CYS A 136 -4.62 -8.12 -18.48
CA CYS A 136 -5.88 -8.81 -18.34
C CYS A 136 -6.12 -9.44 -19.72
N GLY A 137 -5.99 -10.77 -19.80
CA GLY A 137 -6.61 -11.49 -20.88
C GLY A 137 -8.06 -11.08 -20.73
N CYS A 138 -8.58 -10.30 -21.66
CA CYS A 138 -10.01 -10.19 -21.81
C CYS A 138 -10.43 -11.31 -22.77
N PRO A 139 -10.66 -12.57 -22.32
CA PRO A 139 -11.58 -13.42 -23.04
C PRO A 139 -12.99 -13.05 -22.55
N GLY A 140 -13.58 -12.06 -23.21
CA GLY A 140 -15.03 -11.84 -23.16
C GLY A 140 -15.56 -11.12 -21.91
N ALA A 141 -16.63 -10.38 -22.14
CA ALA A 141 -17.38 -9.62 -21.17
C ALA A 141 -17.83 -10.45 -19.95
N ALA A 142 -17.49 -9.99 -18.75
CA ALA A 142 -18.43 -9.84 -17.64
C ALA A 142 -17.76 -9.15 -16.46
N ARG A 143 -18.23 -7.93 -16.17
CA ARG A 143 -18.05 -7.19 -14.91
C ARG A 143 -16.64 -6.69 -14.60
N CYS A 144 -16.42 -5.45 -15.00
CA CYS A 144 -16.11 -4.43 -14.00
C CYS A 144 -17.43 -3.78 -13.54
#